data_AF-A0A0F2MMA9-F1
#
_entry.id   AF-A0A0F2MMA9-F1
#
_cell.length_a   1.000
_cell.length_b   1.000
_cell.length_c   1.000
_cell.angle_alpha   90.00
_cell.angle_beta   90.00
_cell.angle_gamma   90.00
#
_symmetry.space_group_name_H-M   'P 1'
#
loop_
_entity.id
_entity.type
_entity.pdbx_description
1 polymer ?
#
loop_
_entity_poly.entity_id
_entity_poly.type
_entity_poly.pdbx_seq_one_letter_code
_entity_poly.pdbx_strand_id
1 'polypeptide(L)'
;MSAPTPLMEVYKDVMVVVPVGDVDAVDFTKMPAIGTDCLNGGTVIVLACPLEAILAHMPRLPPSPSDHALTVSMDELQRILSEVGARYANMQADGQGHHLRAQDTVSMVVAAQDGNGELQAPHHVVAIVSELRALGLAPTIHPYETEALPEDNSSLMVVSLDFGDGQELPRLYVADELVHWEY
;
A
#
# COMPACT_ATOMS: atom_id res chain seq x y z
N MET A 1 -17.35 25.98 0.54
CA MET A 1 -16.63 24.83 1.10
C MET A 1 -16.32 23.92 -0.07
N SER A 2 -15.06 23.85 -0.50
CA SER A 2 -14.63 22.90 -1.53
C SER A 2 -14.35 21.56 -0.86
N ALA A 3 -14.78 20.47 -1.48
CA ALA A 3 -14.46 19.13 -0.99
C ALA A 3 -12.93 18.91 -1.04
N PRO A 4 -12.35 18.10 -0.13
CA PRO A 4 -10.94 17.73 -0.21
C PRO A 4 -10.66 17.10 -1.57
N THR A 5 -9.64 17.61 -2.26
CA THR A 5 -9.20 17.09 -3.56
C THR A 5 -8.43 15.79 -3.32
N PRO A 6 -8.92 14.64 -3.81
CA PRO A 6 -8.24 13.36 -3.62
C PRO A 6 -6.80 13.40 -4.16
N LEU A 7 -5.93 12.54 -3.62
CA LEU A 7 -4.55 12.39 -4.10
C LEU A 7 -4.54 12.07 -5.61
N MET A 8 -5.59 11.36 -6.05
CA MET A 8 -5.94 11.07 -7.44
C MET A 8 -6.06 12.30 -8.36
N GLU A 9 -6.47 13.48 -7.86
CA GLU A 9 -6.65 14.67 -8.69
C GLU A 9 -5.43 15.58 -8.71
N VAL A 10 -4.68 15.65 -7.60
CA VAL A 10 -3.52 16.55 -7.46
C VAL A 10 -2.25 15.99 -8.10
N TYR A 11 -2.03 14.67 -8.03
CA TYR A 11 -0.74 14.06 -8.35
C TYR A 11 -0.76 13.08 -9.53
N LYS A 12 -1.88 12.96 -10.26
CA LYS A 12 -2.02 12.01 -11.38
C LYS A 12 -0.94 12.12 -12.46
N ASP A 13 -0.35 13.30 -12.63
CA ASP A 13 0.66 13.55 -13.67
C ASP A 13 2.09 13.23 -13.20
N VAL A 14 2.27 12.94 -11.91
CA VAL A 14 3.59 12.69 -11.28
C VAL A 14 3.61 11.46 -10.39
N MET A 15 2.53 10.67 -10.36
CA MET A 15 2.42 9.49 -9.51
C MET A 15 1.45 8.46 -10.11
N VAL A 16 1.78 7.17 -10.01
CA VAL A 16 0.82 6.07 -10.18
C VAL A 16 -0.08 6.00 -8.94
N VAL A 17 -1.40 6.15 -9.11
CA VAL A 17 -2.35 6.03 -8.00
C VAL A 17 -3.05 4.68 -8.07
N VAL A 18 -2.90 3.87 -7.02
CA VAL A 18 -3.53 2.56 -6.91
C VAL A 18 -4.86 2.70 -6.17
N PRO A 19 -6.00 2.37 -6.80
CA PRO A 19 -7.30 2.45 -6.14
C PRO A 19 -7.51 1.30 -5.15
N VAL A 20 -8.47 1.50 -4.25
CA VAL A 20 -8.95 0.44 -3.33
C VAL A 20 -9.38 -0.79 -4.13
N GLY A 21 -8.91 -1.97 -3.73
CA GLY A 21 -9.19 -3.24 -4.39
C GLY A 21 -8.27 -3.54 -5.57
N ASP A 22 -7.22 -2.76 -5.80
CA ASP A 22 -6.35 -2.96 -6.96
C ASP A 22 -4.87 -3.08 -6.61
N VAL A 23 -4.09 -3.46 -7.62
CA VAL A 23 -2.65 -3.64 -7.57
C VAL A 23 -2.04 -2.94 -8.78
N ASP A 24 -1.06 -2.07 -8.55
CA ASP A 24 -0.26 -1.55 -9.63
C ASP A 24 1.23 -1.53 -9.32
N ALA A 25 2.01 -1.29 -10.35
CA ALA A 25 3.45 -1.22 -10.26
C ALA A 25 3.99 0.02 -10.99
N VAL A 26 5.13 0.50 -10.52
CA VAL A 26 5.77 1.70 -11.06
C VAL A 26 7.22 1.41 -11.37
N ASP A 27 7.69 2.00 -12.46
CA ASP A 27 9.08 2.15 -12.82
C ASP A 27 9.48 3.59 -12.51
N PHE A 28 10.34 3.77 -11.50
CA PHE A 28 10.76 5.07 -11.01
C PHE A 28 11.64 5.85 -12.01
N THR A 29 12.12 5.20 -13.08
CA THR A 29 12.78 5.90 -14.19
C THR A 29 11.80 6.66 -15.09
N LYS A 30 10.51 6.30 -15.02
CA LYS A 30 9.43 6.88 -15.83
C LYS A 30 8.46 7.74 -15.02
N MET A 31 8.18 7.31 -13.79
CA MET A 31 7.22 7.98 -12.91
C MET A 31 7.80 8.05 -11.50
N PRO A 32 7.93 9.24 -10.89
CA PRO A 32 8.73 9.40 -9.67
C PRO A 32 8.06 8.84 -8.40
N ALA A 33 6.80 8.42 -8.47
CA ALA A 33 6.05 7.99 -7.30
C ALA A 33 4.95 6.96 -7.62
N ILE A 34 4.59 6.19 -6.60
CA ILE A 34 3.35 5.40 -6.54
C ILE A 34 2.69 5.60 -5.18
N GLY A 35 1.36 5.57 -5.14
CA GLY A 35 0.65 5.72 -3.88
C GLY A 35 -0.81 5.31 -3.93
N THR A 36 -1.44 5.38 -2.77
CA THR A 36 -2.87 5.19 -2.57
C THR A 36 -3.38 6.16 -1.51
N ASP A 37 -4.65 6.51 -1.59
CA ASP A 37 -5.39 7.27 -0.59
C ASP A 37 -6.60 6.48 -0.03
N CYS A 38 -7.33 7.11 0.89
CA CYS A 38 -8.59 6.61 1.44
C CYS A 38 -8.48 5.22 2.08
N LEU A 39 -7.47 5.01 2.94
CA LEU A 39 -7.24 3.72 3.59
C LEU A 39 -8.48 3.26 4.37
N ASN A 40 -9.07 4.11 5.21
CA ASN A 40 -10.33 3.88 5.92
C ASN A 40 -10.40 2.48 6.58
N GLY A 41 -9.33 2.07 7.26
CA GLY A 41 -9.21 0.74 7.87
C GLY A 41 -8.70 -0.37 6.94
N GLY A 42 -8.38 -0.04 5.69
CA GLY A 42 -7.80 -0.91 4.68
C GLY A 42 -6.36 -1.32 4.99
N THR A 43 -5.85 -2.26 4.21
CA THR A 43 -4.47 -2.77 4.34
C THR A 43 -3.72 -2.55 3.04
N VAL A 44 -2.49 -2.03 3.09
CA VAL A 44 -1.68 -1.80 1.89
C VAL A 44 -0.47 -2.71 1.91
N ILE A 45 -0.18 -3.31 0.75
CA ILE A 45 1.04 -4.08 0.52
C ILE A 45 1.97 -3.23 -0.32
N VAL A 46 3.23 -3.14 0.09
CA VAL A 46 4.28 -2.43 -0.62
C VAL A 46 5.45 -3.37 -0.81
N LEU A 47 5.87 -3.56 -2.06
CA LEU A 47 7.15 -4.17 -2.44
C LEU A 47 7.94 -3.13 -3.21
N ALA A 48 9.15 -2.78 -2.79
CA ALA A 48 9.89 -1.71 -3.43
C ALA A 48 11.40 -1.93 -3.41
N CYS A 49 12.06 -1.46 -4.46
CA CYS A 49 13.51 -1.26 -4.54
C CYS A 49 13.76 0.17 -5.06
N PRO A 50 15.03 0.60 -5.23
CA PRO A 50 15.33 1.95 -5.68
C PRO A 50 14.77 2.34 -7.05
N LEU A 51 14.33 1.37 -7.86
CA LEU A 51 13.98 1.61 -9.27
C LEU A 51 12.55 1.23 -9.61
N GLU A 52 11.92 0.38 -8.80
CA GLU A 52 10.57 -0.10 -9.06
C GLU A 52 9.82 -0.32 -7.74
N ALA A 53 8.50 -0.24 -7.80
CA ALA A 53 7.65 -0.66 -6.69
C ALA A 53 6.34 -1.30 -7.18
N ILE A 54 5.78 -2.16 -6.35
CA ILE A 54 4.43 -2.72 -6.45
C ILE A 54 3.68 -2.23 -5.21
N LEU A 55 2.48 -1.70 -5.43
CA LEU A 55 1.57 -1.30 -4.36
C LEU A 55 0.20 -1.96 -4.59
N ALA A 56 -0.36 -2.53 -3.53
CA ALA A 56 -1.71 -3.07 -3.54
C ALA A 56 -2.53 -2.48 -2.40
N HIS A 57 -3.77 -2.09 -2.67
CA HIS A 57 -4.68 -1.58 -1.66
C HIS A 57 -5.81 -2.58 -1.42
N MET A 58 -5.79 -3.25 -0.27
CA MET A 58 -6.88 -4.11 0.20
C MET A 58 -7.98 -3.27 0.87
N PRO A 59 -9.26 -3.45 0.50
CA PRO A 59 -10.36 -2.82 1.20
C PRO A 59 -10.41 -3.25 2.68
N ARG A 60 -11.00 -2.38 3.49
CA ARG A 60 -11.32 -2.67 4.89
C ARG A 60 -12.27 -3.87 5.00
N LEU A 61 -12.07 -4.70 6.01
CA LEU A 61 -13.06 -5.69 6.37
C LEU A 61 -14.21 -5.04 7.18
N PRO A 62 -15.49 -5.35 6.91
CA PRO A 62 -16.56 -4.84 7.74
C PRO A 62 -16.35 -5.21 9.22
N PRO A 63 -16.65 -4.32 10.20
CA PRO A 63 -16.38 -4.56 11.63
C PRO A 63 -17.12 -5.76 12.23
N SER A 64 -18.23 -6.17 11.60
CA SER A 64 -19.01 -7.35 11.97
C SER A 64 -19.38 -8.07 10.68
N PRO A 65 -18.42 -8.75 10.05
CA PRO A 65 -18.63 -9.34 8.75
C PRO A 65 -19.53 -10.57 8.90
N SER A 66 -20.50 -10.73 8.01
CA SER A 66 -21.20 -12.01 7.87
C SER A 66 -20.25 -13.05 7.27
N ASP A 67 -20.55 -14.34 7.39
CA ASP A 67 -19.77 -15.42 6.74
C ASP A 67 -19.60 -15.17 5.24
N HIS A 68 -20.63 -14.61 4.60
CA HIS A 68 -20.58 -14.23 3.19
C HIS A 68 -19.61 -13.07 2.94
N ALA A 69 -19.65 -12.02 3.77
CA ALA A 69 -18.73 -10.89 3.66
C ALA A 69 -17.27 -11.30 3.91
N LEU A 70 -17.04 -12.22 4.86
CA LEU A 70 -15.73 -12.84 5.08
C LEU A 70 -15.26 -13.62 3.86
N THR A 71 -16.14 -14.44 3.26
CA THR A 71 -15.80 -15.23 2.07
C THR A 71 -15.39 -14.33 0.90
N VAL A 72 -16.20 -13.30 0.60
CA VAL A 72 -15.90 -12.33 -0.46
C VAL A 72 -14.58 -11.61 -0.20
N SER A 73 -14.35 -11.21 1.06
CA SER A 73 -13.09 -10.57 1.46
C SER A 73 -11.88 -11.48 1.28
N MET A 74 -12.02 -12.78 1.57
CA MET A 74 -10.94 -13.75 1.38
C MET A 74 -10.68 -14.06 -0.10
N ASP A 75 -11.72 -14.11 -0.94
CA ASP A 75 -11.58 -14.27 -2.39
C ASP A 75 -10.87 -13.04 -3.00
N GLU A 76 -11.23 -11.83 -2.55
CA GLU A 76 -10.58 -10.60 -2.96
C GLU A 76 -9.13 -10.53 -2.48
N LEU A 77 -8.87 -10.94 -1.23
CA LEU A 77 -7.53 -11.09 -0.68
C LEU A 77 -6.68 -12.03 -1.54
N GLN A 78 -7.20 -13.21 -1.87
CA GLN A 78 -6.51 -14.19 -2.69
C GLN A 78 -6.22 -13.64 -4.10
N ARG A 79 -7.19 -12.93 -4.70
CA ARG A 79 -7.04 -12.30 -6.02
C ARG A 79 -5.91 -11.28 -6.01
N ILE A 80 -5.94 -10.34 -5.05
CA ILE A 80 -4.93 -9.29 -4.93
C ILE A 80 -3.55 -9.89 -4.65
N LEU A 81 -3.44 -10.87 -3.75
CA LEU A 81 -2.18 -11.56 -3.47
C LEU A 81 -1.63 -12.30 -4.70
N SER A 82 -2.51 -12.93 -5.48
CA SER A 82 -2.13 -13.58 -6.74
C SER A 82 -1.59 -12.56 -7.75
N GLU A 83 -2.21 -11.38 -7.85
CA GLU A 83 -1.77 -10.31 -8.74
C GLU A 83 -0.44 -9.70 -8.29
N VAL A 84 -0.25 -9.46 -6.98
CA VAL A 84 1.04 -9.03 -6.40
C VAL A 84 2.13 -10.04 -6.74
N GLY A 85 1.87 -11.34 -6.53
CA GLY A 85 2.82 -12.40 -6.85
C GLY A 85 3.16 -12.47 -8.34
N ALA A 86 2.15 -12.34 -9.22
CA ALA A 86 2.34 -12.34 -10.66
C ALA A 86 3.18 -11.15 -11.14
N ARG A 87 2.89 -9.94 -10.64
CA ARG A 87 3.67 -8.73 -10.96
C ARG A 87 5.09 -8.82 -10.45
N TYR A 88 5.28 -9.29 -9.21
CA TYR A 88 6.61 -9.51 -8.65
C TYR A 88 7.42 -10.51 -9.50
N ALA A 89 6.82 -11.63 -9.91
CA ALA A 89 7.46 -12.60 -10.79
C ALA A 89 7.80 -12.03 -12.17
N ASN A 90 6.90 -11.24 -12.77
CA ASN A 90 7.14 -10.59 -14.07
C ASN A 90 8.29 -9.58 -13.98
N MET A 91 8.31 -8.74 -12.94
CA MET A 91 9.39 -7.79 -12.69
C MET A 91 10.73 -8.48 -12.46
N GLN A 92 10.74 -9.69 -11.88
CA GLN A 92 11.96 -10.51 -11.81
C GLN A 92 12.39 -11.09 -13.16
N ALA A 93 11.46 -11.36 -14.07
CA ALA A 93 11.73 -12.01 -15.34
C ALA A 93 12.19 -11.04 -16.45
N ASP A 94 11.80 -9.77 -16.41
CA ASP A 94 11.95 -8.80 -17.52
C ASP A 94 13.40 -8.41 -17.88
N GLY A 95 14.41 -8.97 -17.20
CA GLY A 95 15.80 -8.94 -17.67
C GLY A 95 16.49 -7.56 -17.75
N GLN A 96 15.82 -6.46 -17.40
CA GLN A 96 16.33 -5.08 -17.51
C GLN A 96 17.38 -4.70 -16.42
N GLY A 97 17.82 -5.64 -15.58
CA GLY A 97 18.95 -5.44 -14.65
C GLY A 97 18.63 -4.69 -13.36
N HIS A 98 17.36 -4.35 -13.13
CA HIS A 98 16.86 -3.55 -11.99
C HIS A 98 15.87 -4.32 -11.12
N HIS A 99 16.00 -5.65 -11.10
CA HIS A 99 15.03 -6.58 -10.53
C HIS A 99 14.73 -6.35 -9.06
N LEU A 100 13.45 -6.46 -8.69
CA LEU A 100 13.01 -6.77 -7.32
C LEU A 100 13.54 -8.15 -6.92
N ARG A 101 14.81 -8.20 -6.48
CA ARG A 101 15.37 -9.38 -5.82
C ARG A 101 14.90 -9.39 -4.38
N ALA A 102 14.56 -10.56 -3.86
CA ALA A 102 14.01 -10.68 -2.50
C ALA A 102 14.89 -9.99 -1.43
N GLN A 103 16.21 -10.08 -1.57
CA GLN A 103 17.20 -9.47 -0.67
C GLN A 103 17.32 -7.94 -0.80
N ASP A 104 16.96 -7.39 -1.95
CA ASP A 104 17.06 -5.95 -2.29
C ASP A 104 15.68 -5.28 -2.27
N THR A 105 14.63 -6.05 -1.92
CA THR A 105 13.23 -5.61 -1.89
C THR A 105 12.83 -5.30 -0.45
N VAL A 106 12.49 -4.05 -0.20
CA VAL A 106 11.71 -3.67 0.96
C VAL A 106 10.30 -4.22 0.78
N SER A 107 9.84 -4.99 1.76
CA SER A 107 8.47 -5.51 1.78
C SER A 107 7.78 -5.01 3.05
N MET A 108 6.63 -4.38 2.89
CA MET A 108 5.91 -3.72 3.97
C MET A 108 4.41 -3.99 3.84
N VAL A 109 3.77 -4.18 4.99
CA VAL A 109 2.31 -4.29 5.13
C VAL A 109 1.85 -3.16 6.04
N VAL A 110 1.16 -2.17 5.47
CA VAL A 110 0.54 -1.08 6.23
C VAL A 110 -0.85 -1.51 6.66
N ALA A 111 -1.15 -1.52 7.95
CA ALA A 111 -2.38 -2.11 8.47
C ALA A 111 -3.02 -1.27 9.59
N ALA A 112 -4.34 -1.19 9.57
CA ALA A 112 -5.11 -0.44 10.54
C ALA A 112 -5.04 -1.07 11.95
N GLN A 113 -4.93 -0.21 12.96
CA GLN A 113 -5.07 -0.55 14.38
C GLN A 113 -6.20 0.24 15.04
N ASP A 114 -6.79 -0.33 16.09
CA ASP A 114 -7.76 0.34 16.95
C ASP A 114 -7.08 1.19 18.05
N GLY A 115 -7.86 1.92 18.84
CA GLY A 115 -7.35 2.73 19.95
C GLY A 115 -6.68 1.95 21.09
N ASN A 116 -6.69 0.61 21.03
CA ASN A 116 -5.98 -0.27 21.96
C ASN A 116 -4.66 -0.80 21.38
N GLY A 117 -4.32 -0.44 20.13
CA GLY A 117 -3.15 -0.92 19.40
C GLY A 117 -3.34 -2.32 18.78
N GLU A 118 -4.57 -2.83 18.73
CA GLU A 118 -4.86 -4.11 18.09
C GLU A 118 -5.13 -3.93 16.60
N LEU A 119 -4.62 -4.84 15.75
CA LEU A 119 -4.90 -4.81 14.31
C LEU A 119 -6.38 -5.07 14.05
N GLN A 120 -6.99 -4.28 13.15
CA GLN A 120 -8.40 -4.43 12.81
C GLN A 120 -8.69 -5.63 11.91
N ALA A 121 -7.72 -6.04 11.08
CA ALA A 121 -7.83 -7.20 10.19
C ALA A 121 -6.64 -8.16 10.38
N PRO A 122 -6.46 -8.77 11.57
CA PRO A 122 -5.26 -9.53 11.90
C PRO A 122 -5.10 -10.78 11.01
N HIS A 123 -6.20 -11.40 10.59
CA HIS A 123 -6.18 -12.56 9.69
C HIS A 123 -5.73 -12.20 8.27
N HIS A 124 -6.14 -11.04 7.73
CA HIS A 124 -5.62 -10.54 6.46
C HIS A 124 -4.11 -10.33 6.55
N VAL A 125 -3.64 -9.66 7.59
CA VAL A 125 -2.20 -9.40 7.78
C VAL A 125 -1.40 -10.70 7.87
N VAL A 126 -1.89 -11.71 8.60
CA VAL A 126 -1.23 -13.02 8.68
C VAL A 126 -1.16 -13.72 7.32
N ALA A 127 -2.23 -13.70 6.55
CA ALA A 127 -2.27 -14.30 5.22
C ALA A 127 -1.30 -13.58 4.26
N ILE A 128 -1.33 -12.25 4.22
CA ILE A 128 -0.41 -11.42 3.43
C ILE A 128 1.04 -11.73 3.79
N VAL A 129 1.38 -11.69 5.08
CA VAL A 129 2.75 -11.96 5.54
C VAL A 129 3.21 -13.37 5.16
N SER A 130 2.31 -14.34 5.20
CA SER A 130 2.61 -15.73 4.81
C SER A 130 2.92 -15.85 3.32
N GLU A 131 2.12 -15.23 2.46
CA GLU A 131 2.35 -15.20 1.01
C GLU A 131 3.64 -14.46 0.65
N LEU A 132 3.89 -13.29 1.23
CA LEU A 132 5.13 -12.54 0.96
C LEU A 132 6.37 -13.34 1.38
N ARG A 133 6.31 -14.05 2.51
CA ARG A 133 7.39 -14.95 2.94
C ARG A 133 7.57 -16.14 2.00
N ALA A 134 6.50 -16.67 1.40
CA ALA A 134 6.59 -17.72 0.39
C ALA A 134 7.31 -17.24 -0.89
N LEU A 135 7.26 -15.93 -1.19
CA LEU A 135 8.05 -15.28 -2.24
C LEU A 135 9.52 -15.01 -1.85
N GLY A 136 9.93 -15.41 -0.64
CA GLY A 136 11.29 -15.19 -0.10
C GLY A 136 11.50 -13.80 0.51
N LEU A 137 10.45 -13.00 0.67
CA LEU A 137 10.52 -11.66 1.23
C LEU A 137 10.46 -11.68 2.78
N ALA A 138 10.89 -10.58 3.39
CA ALA A 138 10.86 -10.38 4.84
C ALA A 138 9.97 -9.17 5.20
N PRO A 139 8.63 -9.32 5.15
CA PRO A 139 7.72 -8.20 5.32
C PRO A 139 7.75 -7.64 6.74
N THR A 140 7.80 -6.31 6.86
CA THR A 140 7.55 -5.57 8.09
C THR A 140 6.08 -5.13 8.16
N ILE A 141 5.53 -5.09 9.37
CA ILE A 141 4.17 -4.58 9.59
C ILE A 141 4.28 -3.14 10.10
N HIS A 142 3.62 -2.22 9.42
CA HIS A 142 3.57 -0.79 9.75
C HIS A 142 2.14 -0.43 10.13
N PRO A 143 1.83 -0.37 11.44
CA PRO A 143 0.49 -0.03 11.86
C PRO A 143 0.17 1.45 11.65
N TYR A 144 -1.10 1.77 11.40
CA TYR A 144 -1.65 3.12 11.49
C TYR A 144 -2.96 3.12 12.28
N GLU A 145 -3.20 4.18 13.05
CA GLU A 145 -4.42 4.33 13.86
C GLU A 145 -5.56 4.90 13.02
N THR A 146 -6.77 4.35 13.14
CA THR A 146 -7.96 4.86 12.44
C THR A 146 -8.88 5.70 13.32
N GLU A 147 -8.67 5.74 14.65
CA GLU A 147 -9.53 6.45 15.59
C GLU A 147 -8.87 7.73 16.13
N ALA A 148 -9.61 8.84 16.01
CA ALA A 148 -9.44 10.13 16.66
C ALA A 148 -8.28 11.03 16.18
N LEU A 149 -8.32 11.41 14.91
CA LEU A 149 -8.01 12.81 14.60
C LEU A 149 -9.33 13.59 14.48
N PRO A 150 -9.45 14.79 15.09
CA PRO A 150 -10.62 15.63 14.92
C PRO A 150 -10.90 15.84 13.42
N GLU A 151 -12.17 16.04 13.04
CA GLU A 151 -12.69 16.13 11.66
C GLU A 151 -11.91 17.05 10.69
N ASP A 152 -10.94 17.82 11.19
CA ASP A 152 -10.04 18.71 10.43
C ASP A 152 -8.64 18.12 10.12
N ASN A 153 -8.28 16.93 10.62
CA ASN A 153 -6.91 16.39 10.54
C ASN A 153 -6.88 15.01 9.88
N SER A 154 -6.83 14.99 8.56
CA SER A 154 -6.55 13.77 7.81
C SER A 154 -5.08 13.33 8.00
N SER A 155 -4.83 12.10 8.45
CA SER A 155 -3.48 11.55 8.62
C SER A 155 -2.91 11.09 7.27
N LEU A 156 -2.00 11.89 6.73
CA LEU A 156 -1.15 11.47 5.62
C LEU A 156 0.03 10.65 6.18
N MET A 157 0.00 9.32 6.03
CA MET A 157 1.18 8.49 6.28
C MET A 157 2.06 8.45 5.01
N VAL A 158 2.94 9.43 4.84
CA VAL A 158 3.97 9.32 3.79
C VAL A 158 5.03 8.32 4.25
N VAL A 159 5.14 7.19 3.56
CA VAL A 159 6.27 6.28 3.75
C VAL A 159 7.32 6.59 2.70
N SER A 160 8.26 7.47 3.02
CA SER A 160 9.45 7.67 2.19
C SER A 160 10.43 6.53 2.44
N LEU A 161 10.72 5.71 1.43
CA LEU A 161 11.79 4.73 1.52
C LEU A 161 13.11 5.41 1.17
N ASP A 162 14.04 5.41 2.12
CA ASP A 162 15.42 5.83 1.88
C ASP A 162 16.27 4.60 1.55
N PHE A 163 16.84 4.59 0.33
CA PHE A 163 17.70 3.53 -0.15
C PHE A 163 19.21 3.86 -0.05
N GLY A 164 19.59 5.00 0.54
CA GLY A 164 20.95 5.26 1.03
C GLY A 164 21.91 6.05 0.13
N ASP A 165 21.49 6.53 -1.05
CA ASP A 165 22.43 7.12 -2.05
C ASP A 165 22.22 8.61 -2.37
N GLY A 166 21.38 9.33 -1.62
CA GLY A 166 21.23 10.79 -1.75
C GLY A 166 20.61 11.28 -3.07
N GLN A 167 20.06 10.39 -3.91
CA GLN A 167 19.20 10.76 -5.04
C GLN A 167 17.81 11.19 -4.54
N GLU A 168 17.09 12.00 -5.34
CA GLU A 168 15.67 12.25 -5.08
C GLU A 168 14.94 10.91 -4.94
N LEU A 169 14.50 10.62 -3.71
CA LEU A 169 14.02 9.31 -3.33
C LEU A 169 12.76 8.95 -4.13
N PRO A 170 12.62 7.69 -4.59
CA PRO A 170 11.33 7.19 -5.01
C PRO A 170 10.35 7.30 -3.85
N ARG A 171 9.21 7.95 -4.10
CA ARG A 171 8.27 8.29 -3.03
C ARG A 171 7.10 7.33 -3.05
N LEU A 172 6.85 6.68 -1.91
CA LEU A 172 5.65 5.89 -1.69
C LEU A 172 4.69 6.70 -0.82
N TYR A 173 3.47 6.86 -1.31
CA TYR A 173 2.44 7.63 -0.63
C TYR A 173 1.32 6.71 -0.16
N VAL A 174 1.06 6.66 1.14
CA VAL A 174 0.01 5.83 1.74
C VAL A 174 -0.86 6.70 2.65
N ALA A 175 -1.93 7.30 2.12
CA ALA A 175 -2.69 8.33 2.82
C ALA A 175 -4.04 7.81 3.33
N ASP A 176 -4.40 8.07 4.59
CA ASP A 176 -5.73 7.71 5.09
C ASP A 176 -6.80 8.71 4.60
N GLU A 177 -6.45 9.99 4.45
CA GLU A 177 -7.14 11.04 3.69
C GLU A 177 -6.17 12.24 3.56
N LEU A 178 -6.39 13.18 2.62
CA LEU A 178 -5.55 14.39 2.48
C LEU A 178 -6.44 15.62 2.28
N VAL A 179 -6.57 16.46 3.32
CA VAL A 179 -7.19 17.78 3.19
C VAL A 179 -6.11 18.79 2.80
N HIS A 180 -6.08 19.19 1.52
CA HIS A 180 -5.30 20.34 1.10
C HIS A 180 -6.13 21.62 1.31
N TRP A 181 -5.77 22.44 2.31
CA TRP A 181 -6.35 23.76 2.48
C TRP A 181 -5.62 24.74 1.55
N GLU A 182 -6.29 25.23 0.51
CA GLU A 182 -5.88 26.46 -0.17
C GLU A 182 -6.31 27.67 0.68
N TYR A 183 -5.34 28.52 1.06
CA TYR A 183 -5.57 29.80 1.74
C TYR A 183 -5.75 30.94 0.73
#